data_AF-A0A914J6E7-F1
#
_entry.id   AF-A0A914J6E7-F1
#
_cell.length_a   1.000
_cell.length_b   1.000
_cell.length_c   1.000
_cell.angle_alpha   90.00
_cell.angle_beta   90.00
_cell.angle_gamma   90.00
#
_symmetry.space_group_name_H-M   'P 1'
#
loop_
_entity.id
_entity.type
_entity.pdbx_description
1 polymer ?
#
loop_
_entity_poly.entity_id
_entity_poly.type
_entity_poly.pdbx_seq_one_letter_code
_entity_poly.pdbx_strand_id
1 'polypeptide(L)'
;MLFKCLVLMSIGLIAASTDGKKQTFDPIKQAYLKRQIRQAEANGAPVRVEQVPQSVPQQPVTIPVPTNMAEACTSAECSSRGTCFGTKASPLCLCQLGFTGPRCEDTYCDSNKSCNGHGICMGSSRQFSCICNLGFFGERCENEANQQQTVVVVQTTPTPVAAPAAASNSQNGPSHH
;
A
#
# COMPACT_ATOMS: atom_id res chain seq x y z
N MET A 1 29.77 -16.63 -14.08
CA MET A 1 28.86 -17.42 -13.22
C MET A 1 29.72 -18.18 -12.21
N LEU A 2 29.21 -18.42 -10.99
CA LEU A 2 29.84 -19.17 -9.88
C LEU A 2 30.66 -18.46 -8.76
N PHE A 3 30.48 -17.16 -8.50
CA PHE A 3 31.04 -16.54 -7.27
C PHE A 3 30.04 -15.68 -6.45
N LYS A 4 28.74 -15.98 -6.56
CA LYS A 4 27.66 -15.17 -5.94
C LYS A 4 26.76 -15.89 -4.93
N CYS A 5 27.09 -17.13 -4.52
CA CYS A 5 26.19 -17.93 -3.67
C CYS A 5 26.69 -18.24 -2.24
N LEU A 6 27.88 -17.81 -1.80
CA LEU A 6 28.44 -18.31 -0.53
C LEU A 6 28.52 -17.30 0.63
N VAL A 7 28.04 -16.07 0.47
CA VAL A 7 28.01 -15.07 1.58
C VAL A 7 26.57 -14.62 1.90
N LEU A 8 25.60 -15.53 1.79
CA LEU A 8 24.22 -15.35 2.28
C LEU A 8 23.99 -16.03 3.65
N MET A 9 25.04 -16.54 4.31
CA MET A 9 24.88 -17.48 5.44
C MET A 9 25.23 -16.96 6.84
N SER A 10 25.54 -15.68 7.06
CA SER A 10 25.71 -15.20 8.45
C SER A 10 25.49 -13.69 8.58
N ILE A 11 24.35 -13.30 9.13
CA ILE A 11 24.10 -12.05 9.88
C ILE A 11 24.97 -10.85 9.45
N GLY A 12 24.56 -10.19 8.38
CA GLY A 12 25.21 -8.96 7.92
C GLY A 12 24.42 -8.36 6.77
N LEU A 13 23.45 -7.51 7.08
CA LEU A 13 22.76 -6.68 6.09
C LEU A 13 23.79 -5.74 5.45
N ILE A 14 24.47 -6.19 4.40
CA ILE A 14 25.15 -5.33 3.46
C ILE A 14 24.26 -5.31 2.23
N ALA A 15 23.41 -4.29 2.15
CA ALA A 15 22.81 -3.89 0.90
C ALA A 15 23.97 -3.52 -0.04
N ALA A 16 24.31 -4.40 -0.98
CA ALA A 16 25.16 -4.05 -2.10
C ALA A 16 24.31 -3.19 -3.06
N SER A 17 24.26 -1.88 -2.78
CA SER A 17 23.87 -0.86 -3.74
C SER A 17 25.04 -0.68 -4.71
N THR A 18 24.82 -0.92 -6.01
CA THR A 18 25.81 -0.68 -7.06
C THR A 18 26.07 0.81 -7.32
N ASP A 19 25.30 1.69 -6.68
CA ASP A 19 25.52 3.13 -6.67
C ASP A 19 25.87 3.55 -5.25
N GLY A 20 27.05 4.14 -5.05
CA GLY A 20 27.67 4.50 -3.76
C GLY A 20 26.92 5.49 -2.87
N LYS A 21 25.58 5.58 -2.90
CA LYS A 21 24.76 6.29 -1.92
C LYS A 21 24.31 5.31 -0.83
N LYS A 22 24.97 5.35 0.33
CA LYS A 22 24.46 4.68 1.54
C LYS A 22 23.16 5.34 1.95
N GLN A 23 22.04 4.64 1.84
CA GLN A 23 20.81 5.06 2.49
C GLN A 23 20.88 4.72 3.98
N THR A 24 21.07 5.75 4.81
CA THR A 24 20.95 5.66 6.26
C THR A 24 19.48 5.60 6.64
N PHE A 25 18.99 4.40 6.98
CA PHE A 25 17.68 4.24 7.61
C PHE A 25 17.78 4.58 9.10
N ASP A 26 16.77 5.29 9.60
CA ASP A 26 16.61 5.60 11.01
C ASP A 26 16.58 4.29 11.84
N PRO A 27 17.42 4.12 12.88
CA PRO A 27 17.54 2.86 13.61
C PRO A 27 16.21 2.40 14.25
N ILE A 28 15.35 3.35 14.61
CA ILE A 28 14.01 3.09 15.16
C ILE A 28 13.11 2.46 14.09
N LYS A 29 13.10 3.02 12.87
CA LYS A 29 12.32 2.49 11.75
C LYS A 29 12.82 1.11 11.33
N GLN A 30 14.13 0.87 11.40
CA GLN A 30 14.72 -0.42 11.08
C GLN A 30 14.36 -1.50 12.11
N ALA A 31 14.35 -1.16 13.41
CA ALA A 31 13.93 -2.08 14.47
C ALA A 31 12.43 -2.43 14.36
N TYR A 32 11.59 -1.44 14.04
CA TYR A 32 10.16 -1.63 13.84
C TYR A 32 9.85 -2.56 12.66
N LEU A 33 10.50 -2.32 11.51
CA LEU A 33 10.31 -3.14 10.31
C LEU A 33 10.77 -4.60 10.52
N LYS A 34 11.89 -4.81 11.22
CA LYS A 34 12.36 -6.17 11.58
C LYS A 34 11.39 -6.91 12.49
N ARG A 35 10.68 -6.20 13.38
CA ARG A 35 9.66 -6.80 14.25
C ARG A 35 8.42 -7.20 13.45
N GLN A 36 7.97 -6.33 12.55
CA GLN A 36 6.84 -6.57 11.65
C GLN A 36 7.05 -7.79 10.75
N ILE A 37 8.24 -7.92 10.13
CA ILE A 37 8.57 -9.06 9.25
C ILE A 37 8.52 -10.39 10.02
N ARG A 38 9.15 -10.46 11.20
CA ARG A 38 9.12 -11.67 12.03
C ARG A 38 7.71 -12.09 12.47
N GLN A 39 6.84 -11.12 12.72
CA GLN A 39 5.43 -11.38 13.06
C GLN A 39 4.64 -11.90 11.86
N ALA A 40 4.87 -11.35 10.67
CA ALA A 40 4.24 -11.83 9.44
C ALA A 40 4.68 -13.25 9.07
N GLU A 41 5.96 -13.58 9.23
CA GLU A 41 6.51 -14.93 9.02
C GLU A 41 5.93 -15.94 10.02
N ALA A 42 5.80 -15.56 11.30
CA ALA A 42 5.20 -16.41 12.33
C ALA A 42 3.72 -16.73 12.06
N ASN A 43 3.02 -15.86 11.34
CA ASN A 43 1.61 -16.05 10.97
C ASN A 43 1.43 -16.76 9.62
N GLY A 44 2.52 -17.24 8.99
CA GLY A 44 2.47 -17.92 7.69
C GLY A 44 2.09 -17.00 6.52
N ALA A 45 2.13 -15.68 6.70
CA ALA A 45 1.81 -14.73 5.65
C ALA A 45 3.02 -14.59 4.70
N PRO A 46 2.84 -14.73 3.38
CA PRO A 46 3.93 -14.54 2.43
C PRO A 46 4.38 -13.08 2.40
N VAL A 47 5.57 -12.81 2.95
CA VAL A 47 6.19 -11.47 2.92
C VAL A 47 6.92 -11.30 1.59
N ARG A 48 6.28 -10.65 0.62
CA ARG A 48 6.94 -10.23 -0.62
C ARG A 48 7.53 -8.84 -0.42
N VAL A 49 8.85 -8.75 -0.31
CA VAL A 49 9.57 -7.47 -0.36
C VAL A 49 9.60 -7.03 -1.82
N GLU A 50 8.59 -6.29 -2.25
CA GLU A 50 8.66 -5.62 -3.55
C GLU A 50 9.62 -4.45 -3.43
N GLN A 51 10.69 -4.45 -4.23
CA GLN A 51 11.60 -3.32 -4.29
C GLN A 51 10.81 -2.12 -4.83
N VAL A 52 10.45 -1.17 -3.97
CA VAL A 52 9.98 0.14 -4.43
C VAL A 52 11.12 0.71 -5.27
N PRO A 53 10.94 0.96 -6.58
CA PRO A 53 12.00 1.54 -7.39
C PRO A 53 12.41 2.85 -6.74
N GLN A 54 13.64 2.92 -6.25
CA GLN A 54 14.17 4.09 -5.53
C GLN A 54 14.35 5.31 -6.45
N SER A 55 14.09 5.13 -7.73
CA SER A 55 13.92 6.19 -8.70
C SER A 55 12.42 6.44 -8.92
N VAL A 56 11.76 7.10 -7.96
CA VAL A 56 10.83 8.14 -8.44
C VAL A 56 11.76 9.10 -9.18
N PRO A 57 11.60 9.32 -10.50
CA PRO A 57 12.43 10.32 -11.17
C PRO A 57 12.19 11.64 -10.44
N GLN A 58 13.16 12.02 -9.60
CA GLN A 58 13.24 13.36 -9.03
C GLN A 58 13.70 14.27 -10.16
N GLN A 59 12.89 14.36 -11.21
CA GLN A 59 13.00 15.48 -12.11
C GLN A 59 12.65 16.71 -11.27
N PRO A 60 13.50 17.74 -11.24
CA PRO A 60 13.11 19.00 -10.65
C PRO A 60 11.81 19.41 -11.32
N VAL A 61 10.75 19.57 -10.52
CA VAL A 61 9.48 20.12 -11.01
C VAL A 61 9.75 21.59 -11.29
N THR A 62 10.24 21.89 -12.49
CA THR A 62 10.38 23.25 -12.98
C THR A 62 9.01 23.77 -13.35
N ILE A 63 8.48 24.68 -12.55
CA ILE A 63 7.32 25.48 -12.94
C ILE A 63 7.83 26.47 -13.99
N PRO A 64 7.37 26.40 -15.25
CA PRO A 64 7.80 27.35 -16.27
C PRO A 64 7.39 28.75 -15.85
N VAL A 65 8.37 29.63 -15.67
CA VAL A 65 8.12 31.04 -15.34
C VAL A 65 7.66 31.73 -16.62
N PRO A 66 6.51 32.42 -16.63
CA PRO A 66 6.06 33.14 -17.81
C PRO A 66 7.07 34.24 -18.17
N THR A 67 7.53 34.28 -19.43
CA THR A 67 8.44 35.31 -19.94
C THR A 67 7.71 36.60 -20.31
N ASN A 68 6.38 36.55 -20.44
CA ASN A 68 5.50 37.71 -20.55
C ASN A 68 4.24 37.54 -19.67
N MET A 69 3.60 38.65 -19.30
CA MET A 69 2.39 38.59 -18.47
C MET A 69 1.15 38.07 -19.21
N ALA A 70 1.16 38.06 -20.55
CA ALA A 70 0.04 37.59 -21.36
C ALA A 70 -0.09 36.05 -21.37
N GLU A 71 1.03 35.35 -21.21
CA GLU A 71 1.10 33.88 -21.09
C GLU A 71 1.01 33.40 -19.65
N ALA A 72 1.17 34.29 -18.67
CA ALA A 72 0.95 33.94 -17.27
C ALA A 72 -0.47 33.41 -17.09
N CYS A 73 -0.59 32.31 -16.34
CA CYS A 73 -1.91 31.79 -16.04
C CYS A 73 -2.64 32.69 -15.04
N THR A 74 -3.96 32.64 -15.08
CA THR A 74 -4.82 33.38 -14.14
C THR A 74 -5.66 32.41 -13.33
N SER A 75 -6.41 32.92 -12.35
CA SER A 75 -7.33 32.08 -11.57
C SER A 75 -8.39 31.39 -12.44
N ALA A 76 -8.69 31.92 -13.63
CA ALA A 76 -9.65 31.32 -14.56
C ALA A 76 -9.25 29.90 -14.94
N GLU A 77 -7.95 29.65 -15.10
CA GLU A 77 -7.41 28.35 -15.44
C GLU A 77 -7.58 27.32 -14.31
N CYS A 78 -7.69 27.78 -13.06
CA CYS A 78 -8.00 26.99 -11.88
C CYS A 78 -9.48 27.08 -11.49
N SER A 79 -10.36 27.18 -12.49
CA SER A 79 -11.82 27.28 -12.31
C SER A 79 -12.28 28.44 -11.43
N SER A 80 -11.44 29.47 -11.28
CA SER A 80 -11.59 30.57 -10.31
C SER A 80 -11.74 30.12 -8.84
N ARG A 81 -11.33 28.89 -8.54
CA ARG A 81 -11.45 28.22 -7.22
C ARG A 81 -10.07 27.92 -6.62
N GLY A 82 -9.04 28.62 -7.08
CA GLY A 82 -7.67 28.41 -6.65
C GLY A 82 -6.73 29.52 -7.13
N THR A 83 -5.48 29.45 -6.66
CA THR A 83 -4.38 30.30 -7.11
C THR A 83 -3.60 29.58 -8.20
N CYS A 84 -3.32 30.27 -9.30
CA CYS A 84 -2.57 29.70 -10.43
C CYS A 84 -1.09 30.10 -10.41
N PHE A 85 -0.22 29.16 -10.75
CA PHE A 85 1.21 29.36 -10.92
C PHE A 85 1.65 28.82 -12.29
N GLY A 86 2.57 29.52 -12.96
CA GLY A 86 3.12 29.12 -14.26
C GLY A 86 2.45 29.82 -15.44
N THR A 87 2.25 29.09 -16.54
CA THR A 87 1.73 29.62 -17.80
C THR A 87 0.35 29.06 -18.14
N LYS A 88 -0.39 29.71 -19.04
CA LYS A 88 -1.70 29.22 -19.52
C LYS A 88 -1.65 27.81 -20.13
N ALA A 89 -0.50 27.44 -20.71
CA ALA A 89 -0.30 26.13 -21.31
C ALA A 89 0.01 25.03 -20.27
N SER A 90 0.60 25.39 -19.13
CA SER A 90 0.93 24.46 -18.05
C SER A 90 0.65 25.11 -16.69
N PRO A 91 -0.65 25.26 -16.32
CA PRO A 91 -1.04 25.87 -15.07
C PRO A 91 -0.87 24.86 -13.92
N LEU A 92 -0.26 25.31 -12.83
CA LEU A 92 -0.27 24.61 -11.55
C LEU A 92 -1.26 25.32 -10.60
N CYS A 93 -2.28 24.59 -10.16
CA CYS A 93 -3.35 25.14 -9.35
C CYS A 93 -3.21 24.75 -7.87
N LEU A 94 -3.19 25.75 -6.99
CA LEU A 94 -3.41 25.56 -5.55
C LEU A 94 -4.89 25.82 -5.25
N CYS A 95 -5.64 24.76 -4.97
CA CYS A 95 -7.08 24.84 -4.76
C CYS A 95 -7.44 25.46 -3.41
N GLN A 96 -8.52 26.24 -3.41
CA GLN A 96 -9.16 26.70 -2.18
C GLN A 96 -9.74 25.52 -1.40
N LEU A 97 -9.95 25.72 -0.10
CA LEU A 97 -10.54 24.72 0.78
C LEU A 97 -11.87 24.18 0.21
N GLY A 98 -12.01 22.87 0.19
CA GLY A 98 -13.19 22.19 -0.35
C GLY A 98 -13.10 21.80 -1.83
N PHE A 99 -12.10 22.29 -2.57
CA PHE A 99 -11.89 21.96 -3.99
C PHE A 99 -10.67 21.06 -4.22
N THR A 100 -10.74 20.27 -5.28
CA THR A 100 -9.73 19.30 -5.68
C THR A 100 -9.71 19.14 -7.19
N GLY A 101 -8.78 18.33 -7.69
CA GLY A 101 -8.54 18.13 -9.13
C GLY A 101 -7.44 19.03 -9.69
N PRO A 102 -6.94 18.73 -10.89
CA PRO A 102 -5.82 19.45 -11.51
C PRO A 102 -6.11 20.93 -11.77
N ARG A 103 -7.38 21.30 -11.95
CA ARG A 103 -7.84 22.68 -12.21
C ARG A 103 -8.85 23.15 -11.17
N CYS A 104 -8.89 22.52 -9.99
CA CYS A 104 -9.85 22.82 -8.92
C CYS A 104 -11.32 22.75 -9.40
N GLU A 105 -11.59 21.87 -10.35
CA GLU A 105 -12.89 21.69 -11.00
C GLU A 105 -13.86 20.83 -10.18
N ASP A 106 -13.33 20.05 -9.24
CA ASP A 106 -14.09 19.14 -8.41
C ASP A 106 -14.12 19.59 -6.96
N THR A 107 -15.09 19.08 -6.22
CA THR A 107 -15.19 19.24 -4.77
C THR A 107 -14.78 17.96 -4.07
N TYR A 108 -14.31 18.05 -2.83
CA TYR A 108 -14.17 16.85 -2.00
C TYR A 108 -15.53 16.17 -1.82
N CYS A 109 -15.51 14.84 -1.65
CA CYS A 109 -16.74 14.12 -1.36
C CYS A 109 -17.23 14.41 0.06
N ASP A 110 -18.55 14.32 0.24
CA ASP A 110 -19.23 14.59 1.51
C ASP A 110 -19.68 13.25 2.09
N SER A 111 -19.20 12.88 3.28
CA SER A 111 -19.52 11.59 3.91
C SER A 111 -21.03 11.40 4.14
N ASN A 112 -21.78 12.46 4.40
CA ASN A 112 -23.23 12.38 4.59
C ASN A 112 -23.96 12.07 3.28
N LYS A 113 -23.48 12.63 2.16
CA LYS A 113 -24.10 12.43 0.84
C LYS A 113 -23.54 11.21 0.13
N SER A 114 -22.22 11.05 0.07
CA SER A 114 -21.51 10.01 -0.67
C SER A 114 -21.59 8.66 0.03
N CYS A 115 -21.42 8.61 1.36
CA CYS A 115 -21.39 7.37 2.14
C CYS A 115 -22.60 7.21 3.08
N ASN A 116 -23.72 7.89 2.74
CA ASN A 116 -24.97 7.92 3.52
C ASN A 116 -24.82 8.30 5.01
N GLY A 117 -23.70 8.94 5.39
CA GLY A 117 -23.39 9.24 6.79
C GLY A 117 -22.90 8.03 7.60
N HIS A 118 -22.74 6.86 6.97
CA HIS A 118 -22.36 5.61 7.61
C HIS A 118 -20.93 5.18 7.29
N GLY A 119 -20.05 6.12 6.96
CA GLY A 119 -18.64 5.85 6.67
C GLY A 119 -17.80 7.10 6.47
N ILE A 120 -16.52 6.88 6.21
CA ILE A 120 -15.55 7.91 5.87
C ILE A 120 -15.44 7.97 4.35
N CYS A 121 -15.65 9.15 3.77
CA CYS A 121 -15.47 9.36 2.34
C CYS A 121 -14.03 9.75 1.98
N MET A 122 -13.49 9.13 0.94
CA MET A 122 -12.19 9.45 0.36
C MET A 122 -12.35 9.77 -1.13
N GLY A 123 -11.76 10.89 -1.57
CA GLY A 123 -11.74 11.29 -2.99
C GLY A 123 -12.55 12.55 -3.28
N SER A 124 -13.02 12.68 -4.52
CA SER A 124 -13.81 13.80 -5.01
C SER A 124 -15.29 13.45 -5.09
N SER A 125 -16.14 14.46 -5.25
CA SER A 125 -17.59 14.27 -5.40
C SER A 125 -17.99 13.43 -6.62
N ARG A 126 -17.11 13.29 -7.62
CA ARG A 126 -17.34 12.46 -8.81
C ARG A 126 -16.73 11.07 -8.70
N GLN A 127 -15.60 10.97 -8.01
CA GLN A 127 -14.83 9.74 -7.87
C GLN A 127 -14.43 9.60 -6.41
N PHE A 128 -15.18 8.76 -5.69
CA PHE A 128 -14.98 8.54 -4.27
C PHE A 128 -14.97 7.06 -3.93
N SER A 129 -14.50 6.76 -2.73
CA SER A 129 -14.62 5.45 -2.10
C SER A 129 -15.00 5.64 -0.64
N CYS A 130 -15.88 4.78 -0.15
CA CYS A 130 -16.36 4.82 1.22
C CYS A 130 -15.71 3.72 2.05
N ILE A 131 -15.21 4.08 3.23
CA ILE A 131 -14.86 3.12 4.28
C ILE A 131 -16.03 3.10 5.26
N CYS A 132 -16.82 2.02 5.22
CA CYS A 132 -18.03 1.92 6.03
C CYS A 132 -17.74 1.68 7.51
N ASN A 133 -18.58 2.28 8.36
CA ASN A 133 -18.60 2.02 9.79
C ASN A 133 -19.03 0.58 10.07
N LEU A 134 -18.73 0.09 11.27
CA LEU A 134 -19.15 -1.25 11.70
C LEU A 134 -20.67 -1.40 11.59
N GLY A 135 -21.11 -2.52 11.02
CA GLY A 135 -22.53 -2.79 10.78
C GLY A 135 -23.07 -2.20 9.48
N PHE A 136 -22.25 -1.53 8.66
CA PHE A 136 -22.66 -1.02 7.35
C PHE A 136 -21.77 -1.57 6.23
N PHE A 137 -22.34 -1.79 5.06
CA PHE A 137 -21.64 -2.27 3.87
C PHE A 137 -22.33 -1.78 2.59
N GLY A 138 -21.73 -2.10 1.43
CA GLY A 138 -22.12 -1.53 0.14
C GLY A 138 -21.11 -0.49 -0.34
N GLU A 139 -21.21 -0.07 -1.60
CA GLU A 139 -20.30 0.91 -2.20
C GLU A 139 -20.40 2.28 -1.50
N ARG A 140 -21.60 2.59 -1.00
CA ARG A 140 -21.94 3.85 -0.35
C ARG A 140 -22.39 3.66 1.09
N CYS A 141 -22.11 2.50 1.70
CA CYS A 141 -22.52 2.16 3.06
C CYS A 141 -24.04 2.23 3.26
N GLU A 142 -24.80 1.87 2.23
CA GLU A 142 -26.25 1.95 2.19
C GLU A 142 -26.95 0.73 2.84
N ASN A 143 -26.21 -0.37 3.04
CA ASN A 143 -26.76 -1.59 3.63
C ASN A 143 -26.37 -1.71 5.09
N GLU A 144 -27.36 -1.94 5.95
CA GLU A 144 -27.13 -2.27 7.36
C GLU A 144 -27.03 -3.79 7.53
N ALA A 145 -25.93 -4.25 8.12
CA ALA A 145 -25.83 -5.59 8.65
C ALA A 145 -26.64 -5.67 9.94
N ASN A 146 -27.91 -6.02 9.82
CA ASN A 146 -28.75 -6.32 10.98
C ASN A 146 -28.03 -7.34 11.88
N GLN A 147 -27.99 -7.06 13.19
CA GLN A 147 -27.25 -7.82 14.21
C GLN A 147 -27.77 -9.25 14.46
N GLN A 148 -28.49 -9.84 13.51
CA GLN A 148 -28.68 -11.29 13.49
C GLN A 148 -27.40 -11.92 12.95
N GLN A 149 -26.47 -12.01 13.87
CA GLN A 149 -25.12 -12.50 13.71
C GLN A 149 -25.13 -13.92 13.13
N THR A 150 -25.04 -14.06 11.81
CA THR A 150 -24.53 -15.28 11.21
C THR A 150 -23.04 -15.30 11.54
N VAL A 151 -22.71 -15.79 12.73
CA VAL A 151 -21.35 -16.26 13.01
C VAL A 151 -21.10 -17.33 11.96
N VAL A 152 -20.31 -17.01 10.93
CA VAL A 152 -19.74 -18.05 10.08
C VAL A 152 -18.76 -18.76 10.99
N VAL A 153 -19.25 -19.78 11.69
CA VAL A 153 -18.39 -20.73 12.38
C VAL A 153 -17.65 -21.43 11.27
N VAL A 154 -16.44 -20.97 10.97
CA VAL A 154 -15.50 -21.72 10.15
C VAL A 154 -15.18 -22.95 10.99
N GLN A 155 -16.00 -24.00 10.83
CA GLN A 155 -15.72 -25.30 11.40
C GLN A 155 -14.47 -25.81 10.69
N THR A 156 -13.30 -25.50 11.25
CA THR A 156 -12.06 -26.20 10.91
C THR A 156 -12.24 -27.61 11.44
N THR A 157 -12.88 -28.48 10.66
CA THR A 157 -12.81 -29.91 10.92
C THR A 157 -11.34 -30.27 10.86
N PRO A 158 -10.75 -30.81 11.94
CA PRO A 158 -9.39 -31.33 11.86
C PRO A 158 -9.45 -32.49 10.87
N THR A 159 -8.85 -32.31 9.70
CA THR A 159 -8.61 -33.41 8.77
C THR A 159 -7.78 -34.46 9.53
N PRO A 160 -8.24 -35.72 9.64
CA PRO A 160 -7.45 -36.76 10.27
C PRO A 160 -6.20 -36.96 9.42
N VAL A 161 -5.05 -36.55 9.96
CA VAL A 161 -3.75 -36.87 9.38
C VAL A 161 -3.62 -38.39 9.41
N ALA A 162 -3.72 -39.01 8.23
CA ALA A 162 -3.49 -40.43 8.08
C ALA A 162 -2.08 -40.75 8.59
N ALA A 163 -1.99 -41.56 9.65
CA ALA A 163 -0.73 -42.05 10.17
C ALA A 163 0.00 -42.84 9.07
N PRO A 164 1.30 -42.63 8.85
CA PRO A 164 2.05 -43.43 7.90
C PRO A 164 2.10 -44.88 8.36
N ALA A 165 1.81 -45.79 7.42
CA ALA A 165 1.89 -47.23 7.63
C ALA A 165 3.29 -47.64 8.10
N ALA A 166 3.36 -48.37 9.20
CA ALA A 166 4.59 -48.97 9.69
C ALA A 166 5.15 -49.95 8.66
N ALA A 167 6.32 -49.65 8.11
CA ALA A 167 7.10 -50.59 7.33
C ALA A 167 7.71 -51.63 8.29
N SER A 168 7.25 -52.88 8.20
CA SER A 168 7.89 -54.03 8.85
C SER A 168 9.31 -54.19 8.31
N ASN A 169 10.31 -53.90 9.13
CA ASN A 169 11.70 -54.17 8.79
C ASN A 169 12.10 -55.53 9.36
N SER A 170 12.24 -56.52 8.48
CA SER A 170 12.72 -57.87 8.80
C SER A 170 14.23 -57.80 9.06
N GLN A 171 14.63 -57.90 10.33
CA GLN A 171 16.03 -58.02 10.73
C GLN A 171 16.48 -59.48 10.53
N ASN A 172 17.15 -59.77 9.42
CA ASN A 172 18.03 -60.95 9.32
C ASN A 172 19.36 -60.61 9.99
N GLY A 173 19.65 -61.26 11.13
CA GLY A 173 20.93 -61.16 11.82
C GLY A 173 22.04 -61.96 11.13
N PRO A 174 23.32 -61.60 11.31
CA PRO A 174 24.45 -62.39 10.85
C PRO A 174 24.83 -63.46 11.89
N SER A 175 24.85 -64.73 11.49
CA SER A 175 25.48 -65.81 12.26
C SER A 175 26.86 -66.11 11.67
N HIS A 176 27.91 -65.68 12.37
CA HIS A 176 29.27 -66.16 12.18
C HIS A 176 29.41 -67.55 12.82
N HIS A 177 29.96 -68.50 12.08
CA HIS A 177 30.64 -69.70 12.58
C HIS A 177 31.78 -70.07 11.65
#